data_AF-A0A829R6P3-F1
#
_entry.id   AF-A0A829R6P3-F1
#
_cell.length_a   1.000
_cell.length_b   1.000
_cell.length_c   1.000
_cell.angle_alpha   90.00
_cell.angle_beta   90.00
_cell.angle_gamma   90.00
#
_symmetry.space_group_name_H-M   'P 1'
#
loop_
_entity.id
_entity.type
_entity.pdbx_description
1 polymer ?
#
loop_
_entity_poly.entity_id
_entity_poly.type
_entity_poly.pdbx_seq_one_letter_code
_entity_poly.pdbx_strand_id
1 'polypeptide(L)'
;MAFTQETVQYIVPELILEEKAGTLHLSLAKQFLPQIRFQESYYQTMEATKEKEVLRFLKEKTGEYDWIRKSLEQRESTLQLVGEAIVKHQQEFFLHQEASRLKPLTLREISEEIGVHESTVSRAVNGKYMETSQGVYELKRFFSAGLQQSSGQGDAEEVASSAIKQQLQKLIEEEDKSKPLSDQKIVDLLAEEAIQVSRRAIAKYRLELNIPSSSKRKRFDA
;
A
#
# COMPACT_ATOMS: atom_id res chain seq x y z
N MET A 1 10.64 16.51 36.43
CA MET A 1 10.58 15.61 35.26
C MET A 1 9.19 15.78 34.65
N ALA A 2 9.10 16.42 33.48
CA ALA A 2 7.83 16.56 32.77
C ALA A 2 7.62 15.31 31.91
N PHE A 3 6.59 14.53 32.22
CA PHE A 3 6.16 13.42 31.36
C PHE A 3 5.34 14.03 30.22
N THR A 4 5.88 14.00 29.00
CA THR A 4 5.12 14.33 27.80
C THR A 4 3.96 13.34 27.69
N GLN A 5 2.73 13.82 27.77
CA GLN A 5 1.56 13.03 27.38
C GLN A 5 1.60 12.92 25.85
N GLU A 6 2.33 11.93 25.34
CA GLU A 6 2.20 11.51 23.95
C GLU A 6 0.78 10.97 23.76
N THR A 7 -0.01 11.68 22.96
CA THR A 7 -1.31 11.21 22.51
C THR A 7 -1.09 9.97 21.66
N VAL A 8 -1.39 8.79 22.21
CA VAL A 8 -1.34 7.52 21.49
C VAL A 8 -2.35 7.57 20.36
N GLN A 9 -1.89 7.66 19.10
CA GLN A 9 -2.73 7.54 17.93
C GLN A 9 -3.01 6.06 17.66
N TYR A 10 -4.26 5.65 17.86
CA TYR A 10 -4.71 4.31 17.51
C TYR A 10 -4.98 4.24 16.01
N ILE A 11 -4.31 3.34 15.31
CA ILE A 11 -4.60 3.02 13.91
C ILE A 11 -5.75 2.03 13.89
N VAL A 12 -6.81 2.37 13.14
CA VAL A 12 -7.95 1.49 12.93
C VAL A 12 -7.87 0.91 11.52
N PRO A 13 -7.64 -0.39 11.36
CA PRO A 13 -7.51 -1.02 10.05
C PRO A 13 -8.85 -1.16 9.33
N GLU A 14 -8.84 -0.94 8.02
CA GLU A 14 -10.01 -1.14 7.16
C GLU A 14 -10.12 -2.56 6.61
N LEU A 15 -9.00 -3.28 6.55
CA LEU A 15 -8.94 -4.66 6.09
C LEU A 15 -8.42 -5.56 7.20
N ILE A 16 -8.92 -6.79 7.27
CA ILE A 16 -8.49 -7.83 8.19
C ILE A 16 -8.14 -9.05 7.38
N LEU A 17 -6.90 -9.51 7.51
CA LEU A 17 -6.37 -10.70 6.87
C LEU A 17 -6.24 -11.82 7.90
N GLU A 18 -7.01 -12.88 7.71
CA GLU A 18 -6.98 -14.08 8.55
C GLU A 18 -6.40 -15.26 7.78
N GLU A 19 -5.52 -16.03 8.41
CA GLU A 19 -5.08 -17.31 7.88
C GLU A 19 -5.93 -18.44 8.48
N LYS A 20 -6.59 -19.22 7.63
CA LYS A 20 -7.36 -20.41 8.04
C LYS A 20 -6.90 -21.60 7.22
N ALA A 21 -6.35 -22.61 7.90
CA ALA A 21 -5.85 -23.85 7.29
C ALA A 21 -4.91 -23.60 6.09
N GLY A 22 -3.96 -22.67 6.24
CA GLY A 22 -3.00 -22.30 5.18
C GLY A 22 -3.58 -21.46 4.03
N THR A 23 -4.84 -21.01 4.15
CA THR A 23 -5.49 -20.16 3.16
C THR A 23 -5.76 -18.77 3.76
N LEU A 24 -5.31 -17.74 3.06
CA LEU A 24 -5.49 -16.34 3.44
C LEU A 24 -6.89 -15.85 3.05
N HIS A 25 -7.61 -15.27 4.00
CA HIS A 25 -8.96 -14.73 3.85
C HIS A 25 -8.94 -13.25 4.21
N LEU A 26 -9.26 -12.39 3.24
CA LEU A 26 -9.37 -10.96 3.45
C LEU A 26 -10.83 -10.55 3.70
N SER A 27 -11.05 -9.65 4.65
CA SER A 27 -12.38 -9.09 4.93
C SER A 27 -12.30 -7.60 5.26
N LEU A 28 -13.37 -6.87 4.99
CA LEU A 28 -13.51 -5.46 5.39
C LEU A 28 -13.89 -5.36 6.87
N ALA A 29 -13.22 -4.48 7.61
CA ALA A 29 -13.57 -4.12 8.97
C ALA A 29 -14.83 -3.23 8.98
N LYS A 30 -16.02 -3.85 8.97
CA LYS A 30 -17.32 -3.14 8.86
C LYS A 30 -17.67 -2.26 10.06
N GLN A 31 -16.90 -2.33 11.14
CA GLN A 31 -17.19 -1.68 12.41
C GLN A 31 -17.09 -0.14 12.39
N PHE A 32 -16.48 0.46 11.37
CA PHE A 32 -16.30 1.92 11.29
C PHE A 32 -16.77 2.56 9.98
N LEU A 33 -17.57 1.85 9.20
CA LEU A 33 -18.12 2.39 7.96
C LEU A 33 -19.30 3.33 8.26
N PRO A 34 -19.39 4.50 7.60
CA PRO A 34 -20.50 5.41 7.78
C PRO A 34 -21.80 4.74 7.33
N GLN A 35 -22.74 4.55 8.26
CA GLN A 35 -24.06 4.00 7.94
C GLN A 35 -24.98 5.10 7.42
N ILE A 36 -25.34 5.03 6.14
CA ILE A 36 -26.32 5.92 5.55
C ILE A 36 -27.71 5.28 5.67
N ARG A 37 -28.59 5.91 6.45
CA ARG A 37 -29.96 5.41 6.66
C ARG A 37 -30.96 6.28 5.92
N PHE A 38 -31.80 5.64 5.12
CA PHE A 38 -32.95 6.28 4.49
C PHE A 38 -34.13 6.33 5.46
N GLN A 39 -34.76 7.49 5.62
CA GLN A 39 -35.93 7.66 6.48
C GLN A 39 -37.21 7.32 5.71
N GLU A 40 -37.47 6.03 5.57
CA GLU A 40 -38.59 5.48 4.79
C GLU A 40 -39.97 6.02 5.26
N SER A 41 -40.19 6.10 6.58
CA SER A 41 -41.46 6.60 7.13
C SER A 41 -41.72 8.07 6.79
N TYR A 42 -40.67 8.89 6.78
CA TYR A 42 -40.77 10.30 6.40
C TYR A 42 -41.06 10.43 4.90
N TYR A 43 -40.36 9.64 4.07
CA TYR A 43 -40.59 9.60 2.63
C TYR A 43 -42.05 9.27 2.31
N GLN A 44 -42.59 8.19 2.88
CA GLN A 44 -43.98 7.77 2.66
C GLN A 44 -45.00 8.82 3.12
N THR A 45 -44.75 9.47 4.25
CA THR A 45 -45.64 10.53 4.78
C THR A 45 -45.68 11.74 3.84
N MET A 46 -44.53 12.16 3.33
CA MET A 46 -44.43 13.30 2.42
C MET A 46 -44.95 12.97 1.00
N GLU A 47 -44.75 11.74 0.53
CA GLU A 47 -45.28 11.26 -0.75
C GLU A 47 -46.81 11.23 -0.76
N ALA A 48 -47.43 10.89 0.37
CA ALA A 48 -48.88 10.89 0.54
C ALA A 48 -49.54 12.27 0.39
N THR A 49 -48.80 13.36 0.62
CA THR A 49 -49.29 14.75 0.43
C THR A 49 -49.64 15.04 -1.03
N LYS A 50 -49.07 14.31 -2.00
CA LYS A 50 -49.28 14.46 -3.45
C LYS A 50 -49.06 15.88 -4.02
N GLU A 51 -48.40 16.74 -3.26
CA GLU A 51 -48.02 18.07 -3.71
C GLU A 51 -46.86 17.98 -4.70
N LYS A 52 -46.99 18.64 -5.87
CA LYS A 52 -45.99 18.56 -6.94
C LYS A 52 -44.58 18.95 -6.51
N GLU A 53 -44.48 20.00 -5.71
CA GLU A 53 -43.19 20.51 -5.20
C GLU A 53 -42.54 19.53 -4.24
N VAL A 54 -43.33 18.95 -3.33
CA VAL A 54 -42.87 17.92 -2.39
C VAL A 54 -42.40 16.67 -3.12
N LEU A 55 -43.17 16.16 -4.09
CA LEU A 55 -42.79 14.98 -4.87
C LEU A 55 -41.51 15.20 -5.68
N ARG A 56 -41.32 16.39 -6.24
CA ARG A 56 -40.08 16.75 -6.95
C ARG A 56 -38.88 16.73 -6.00
N PHE A 57 -39.01 17.35 -4.83
CA PHE A 57 -37.97 17.37 -3.80
C PHE A 57 -37.62 15.95 -3.32
N LEU A 58 -38.62 15.12 -3.04
CA LEU A 58 -38.40 13.73 -2.63
C LEU A 58 -37.62 12.93 -3.68
N LYS A 59 -37.99 13.06 -4.96
CA LYS A 59 -37.28 12.38 -6.05
C LYS A 59 -35.82 12.80 -6.14
N GLU A 60 -35.52 14.09 -5.98
CA GLU A 60 -34.16 14.61 -5.95
C GLU A 60 -33.35 14.02 -4.79
N LYS A 61 -33.92 14.03 -3.57
CA LYS A 61 -33.25 13.48 -2.38
C LYS A 61 -33.07 11.97 -2.40
N THR A 62 -34.00 11.22 -2.98
CA THR A 62 -33.81 9.78 -3.21
C THR A 62 -32.68 9.53 -4.20
N GLY A 63 -32.59 10.33 -5.28
CA GLY A 63 -31.48 10.26 -6.23
C GLY A 63 -30.11 10.55 -5.60
N GLU A 64 -30.03 11.60 -4.77
CA GLU A 64 -28.83 11.91 -3.98
C GLU A 64 -28.46 10.74 -3.05
N TYR A 65 -29.43 10.20 -2.31
CA TYR A 65 -29.21 9.06 -1.41
C TYR A 65 -28.64 7.85 -2.16
N ASP A 66 -29.26 7.46 -3.27
CA ASP A 66 -28.82 6.32 -4.09
C ASP A 66 -27.42 6.55 -4.66
N TRP A 67 -27.10 7.77 -5.07
CA TRP A 67 -25.77 8.12 -5.56
C TRP A 67 -24.71 7.99 -4.48
N ILE A 68 -24.97 8.49 -3.27
CA ILE A 68 -24.01 8.36 -2.15
C ILE A 68 -23.85 6.88 -1.77
N ARG A 69 -24.96 6.14 -1.67
CA ARG A 69 -24.93 4.71 -1.32
C ARG A 69 -24.08 3.90 -2.29
N LYS A 70 -24.32 4.05 -3.59
CA LYS A 70 -23.53 3.38 -4.64
C LYS A 70 -22.07 3.79 -4.61
N SER A 71 -21.79 5.07 -4.37
CA SER A 71 -20.42 5.58 -4.30
C SER A 71 -19.65 4.98 -3.11
N LEU A 72 -20.33 4.77 -1.98
CA LEU A 72 -19.75 4.11 -0.81
C LEU A 72 -19.50 2.61 -1.09
N GLU A 73 -20.49 1.90 -1.62
CA GLU A 73 -20.38 0.48 -2.03
C GLU A 73 -19.21 0.28 -3.02
N GLN A 74 -19.07 1.18 -4.00
CA GLN A 74 -17.99 1.10 -4.99
C GLN A 74 -16.62 1.35 -4.37
N ARG A 75 -16.51 2.27 -3.41
CA ARG A 75 -15.26 2.53 -2.68
C ARG A 75 -14.84 1.32 -1.86
N GLU A 76 -15.78 0.71 -1.14
CA GLU A 76 -15.55 -0.50 -0.35
C GLU A 76 -15.11 -1.66 -1.24
N SER A 77 -15.84 -1.89 -2.33
CA SER A 77 -15.50 -2.92 -3.32
C SER A 77 -14.12 -2.71 -3.92
N THR A 78 -13.77 -1.48 -4.29
CA THR A 78 -12.43 -1.16 -4.84
C THR A 78 -11.33 -1.45 -3.81
N LEU A 79 -11.51 -1.03 -2.55
CA LEU A 79 -10.53 -1.30 -1.50
C LEU A 79 -10.35 -2.81 -1.26
N GLN A 80 -11.45 -3.55 -1.24
CA GLN A 80 -11.41 -5.00 -1.08
C GLN A 80 -10.67 -5.67 -2.25
N LEU A 81 -11.01 -5.34 -3.50
CA LEU A 81 -10.35 -5.89 -4.68
C LEU A 81 -8.84 -5.58 -4.72
N VAL A 82 -8.46 -4.35 -4.38
CA VAL A 82 -7.04 -3.96 -4.28
C VAL A 82 -6.34 -4.76 -3.18
N GLY A 83 -6.97 -4.90 -2.01
CA GLY A 83 -6.43 -5.69 -0.91
C GLY A 83 -6.26 -7.18 -1.27
N GLU A 84 -7.25 -7.78 -1.92
CA GLU A 84 -7.20 -9.18 -2.38
C GLU A 84 -6.05 -9.38 -3.37
N ALA A 85 -5.88 -8.46 -4.31
CA ALA A 85 -4.80 -8.50 -5.27
C ALA A 85 -3.42 -8.35 -4.58
N ILE A 86 -3.27 -7.43 -3.62
CA ILE A 86 -2.04 -7.31 -2.81
C ILE A 86 -1.74 -8.63 -2.10
N VAL A 87 -2.73 -9.22 -1.41
CA VAL A 87 -2.57 -10.49 -0.70
C VAL A 87 -2.16 -11.62 -1.63
N LYS A 88 -2.75 -11.67 -2.83
CA LYS A 88 -2.43 -12.66 -3.87
C LYS A 88 -0.98 -12.55 -4.36
N HIS A 89 -0.48 -11.34 -4.61
CA HIS A 89 0.92 -11.15 -5.05
C HIS A 89 1.91 -11.37 -3.90
N GLN A 90 1.50 -11.07 -2.66
CA GLN A 90 2.34 -11.14 -1.46
C GLN A 90 2.08 -12.38 -0.59
N GLN A 91 1.54 -13.47 -1.16
CA GLN A 91 1.19 -14.67 -0.40
C GLN A 91 2.36 -15.22 0.43
N GLU A 92 3.55 -15.31 -0.15
CA GLU A 92 4.75 -15.81 0.55
C GLU A 92 5.13 -14.94 1.75
N PHE A 93 4.97 -13.62 1.62
CA PHE A 93 5.19 -12.69 2.74
C PHE A 93 4.19 -12.94 3.87
N PHE A 94 2.89 -13.07 3.56
CA PHE A 94 1.87 -13.26 4.59
C PHE A 94 1.90 -14.65 5.25
N LEU A 95 2.25 -15.70 4.50
CA LEU A 95 2.32 -17.07 5.03
C LEU A 95 3.59 -17.31 5.87
N HIS A 96 4.73 -16.79 5.45
CA HIS A 96 6.01 -17.03 6.13
C HIS A 96 6.45 -15.90 7.06
N GLN A 97 5.84 -14.72 6.93
CA GLN A 97 6.05 -13.58 7.83
C GLN A 97 7.49 -13.05 7.81
N GLU A 98 8.16 -13.21 6.66
CA GLU A 98 9.55 -12.80 6.44
C GLU A 98 9.62 -11.62 5.47
N ALA A 99 10.24 -10.51 5.87
CA ALA A 99 10.38 -9.31 5.02
C ALA A 99 11.15 -9.57 3.72
N SER A 100 12.06 -10.55 3.70
CA SER A 100 12.81 -10.99 2.52
C SER A 100 11.93 -11.60 1.42
N ARG A 101 10.70 -12.03 1.76
CA ARG A 101 9.75 -12.63 0.83
C ARG A 101 8.72 -11.65 0.28
N LEU A 102 8.89 -10.37 0.58
CA LEU A 102 8.12 -9.31 -0.05
C LEU A 102 8.51 -9.20 -1.52
N LYS A 103 7.55 -9.43 -2.41
CA LYS A 103 7.77 -9.36 -3.86
C LYS A 103 7.63 -7.92 -4.34
N PRO A 104 8.41 -7.49 -5.34
CA PRO A 104 8.16 -6.22 -5.99
C PRO A 104 6.74 -6.17 -6.57
N LEU A 105 6.04 -5.07 -6.35
CA LEU A 105 4.67 -4.89 -6.84
C LEU A 105 4.42 -3.42 -7.18
N THR A 106 3.85 -3.16 -8.35
CA THR A 106 3.56 -1.81 -8.83
C THR A 106 2.06 -1.50 -8.79
N LEU A 107 1.72 -0.21 -8.73
CA LEU A 107 0.33 0.23 -8.84
C LEU A 107 -0.28 -0.19 -10.18
N ARG A 108 0.55 -0.20 -11.25
CA ARG A 108 0.15 -0.60 -12.59
C ARG A 108 -0.33 -2.04 -12.64
N GLU A 109 0.44 -2.98 -12.08
CA GLU A 109 0.08 -4.40 -12.05
C GLU A 109 -1.29 -4.63 -11.40
N ILE A 110 -1.53 -4.02 -10.24
CA ILE A 110 -2.83 -4.12 -9.57
C ILE A 110 -3.94 -3.44 -10.37
N SER A 111 -3.66 -2.28 -10.97
CA SER A 111 -4.63 -1.54 -11.76
C SER A 111 -5.09 -2.30 -13.02
N GLU A 112 -4.16 -2.99 -13.68
CA GLU A 112 -4.43 -3.84 -14.85
C GLU A 112 -5.22 -5.09 -14.44
N GLU A 113 -4.90 -5.70 -13.28
CA GLU A 113 -5.60 -6.87 -12.77
C GLU A 113 -7.06 -6.59 -12.41
N ILE A 114 -7.34 -5.45 -11.76
CA ILE A 114 -8.70 -5.11 -11.31
C ILE A 114 -9.48 -4.22 -12.29
N GLY A 115 -8.86 -3.81 -13.41
CA GLY A 115 -9.49 -3.03 -14.47
C GLY A 115 -9.82 -1.59 -14.09
N VAL A 116 -9.00 -0.94 -13.25
CA VAL A 116 -9.16 0.47 -12.87
C VAL A 116 -7.91 1.27 -13.22
N HIS A 117 -8.00 2.61 -13.15
CA HIS A 117 -6.83 3.46 -13.38
C HIS A 117 -5.87 3.43 -12.17
N GLU A 118 -4.56 3.54 -12.41
CA GLU A 118 -3.52 3.56 -11.35
C GLU A 118 -3.80 4.59 -10.24
N SER A 119 -4.28 5.77 -10.61
CA SER A 119 -4.67 6.82 -9.65
C SER A 119 -5.81 6.40 -8.71
N THR A 120 -6.68 5.48 -9.15
CA THR A 120 -7.76 4.92 -8.34
C THR A 120 -7.18 3.97 -7.29
N VAL A 121 -6.24 3.10 -7.68
CA VAL A 121 -5.51 2.22 -6.76
C VAL A 121 -4.73 3.05 -5.74
N SER A 122 -3.97 4.05 -6.20
CA SER A 122 -3.19 4.95 -5.34
C SER A 122 -4.07 5.64 -4.28
N ARG A 123 -5.24 6.17 -4.69
CA ARG A 123 -6.20 6.78 -3.77
C ARG A 123 -6.84 5.77 -2.82
N ALA A 124 -7.09 4.55 -3.30
CA ALA A 124 -7.71 3.50 -2.51
C ALA A 124 -6.79 3.04 -1.37
N VAL A 125 -5.47 2.98 -1.57
CA VAL A 125 -4.51 2.46 -0.57
C VAL A 125 -3.92 3.50 0.38
N ASN A 126 -4.00 4.79 0.03
CA ASN A 126 -3.34 5.85 0.78
C ASN A 126 -3.99 6.06 2.16
N GLY A 127 -3.21 5.91 3.24
CA GLY A 127 -3.72 6.02 4.60
C GLY A 127 -4.73 4.92 4.94
N LYS A 128 -4.63 3.76 4.28
CA LYS A 128 -5.40 2.55 4.56
C LYS A 128 -4.53 1.45 5.10
N TYR A 129 -5.08 0.72 6.06
CA TYR A 129 -4.35 -0.24 6.85
C TYR A 129 -5.03 -1.61 6.81
N MET A 130 -4.21 -2.64 6.86
CA MET A 130 -4.61 -4.03 6.94
C MET A 130 -4.06 -4.65 8.21
N GLU A 131 -4.95 -5.20 9.01
CA GLU A 131 -4.61 -6.05 10.14
C GLU A 131 -4.22 -7.45 9.64
N THR A 132 -3.16 -7.99 10.21
CA THR A 132 -2.66 -9.33 9.93
C THR A 132 -2.27 -10.00 11.26
N SER A 133 -1.94 -11.29 11.23
CA SER A 133 -1.44 -12.01 12.41
C SER A 133 -0.16 -11.42 13.03
N GLN A 134 0.63 -10.65 12.26
CA GLN A 134 1.87 -10.01 12.71
C GLN A 134 1.69 -8.55 13.14
N GLY A 135 0.48 -8.01 12.98
CA GLY A 135 0.18 -6.62 13.27
C GLY A 135 -0.42 -5.88 12.08
N VAL A 136 -0.40 -4.55 12.16
CA VAL A 136 -1.09 -3.67 11.22
C VAL A 136 -0.10 -3.08 10.22
N TYR A 137 -0.39 -3.23 8.93
CA TYR A 137 0.42 -2.70 7.84
C TYR A 137 -0.35 -1.67 7.03
N GLU A 138 0.30 -0.57 6.67
CA GLU A 138 -0.23 0.34 5.66
C GLU A 138 -0.18 -0.33 4.29
N LEU A 139 -1.27 -0.29 3.52
CA LEU A 139 -1.36 -0.92 2.20
C LEU A 139 -0.33 -0.38 1.20
N LYS A 140 0.00 0.91 1.31
CA LYS A 140 1.00 1.57 0.46
C LYS A 140 2.39 0.91 0.56
N ARG A 141 2.70 0.25 1.69
CA ARG A 141 3.99 -0.41 1.95
C ARG A 141 4.27 -1.58 1.00
N PHE A 142 3.24 -2.21 0.46
CA PHE A 142 3.38 -3.36 -0.43
C PHE A 142 3.78 -2.96 -1.86
N PHE A 143 3.83 -1.67 -2.17
CA PHE A 143 4.19 -1.18 -3.50
C PHE A 143 5.63 -0.69 -3.57
N SER A 144 6.37 -1.19 -4.56
CA SER A 144 7.75 -0.80 -4.84
C SER A 144 7.80 0.56 -5.53
N ALA A 145 8.42 1.55 -4.86
CA ALA A 145 9.01 2.82 -5.34
C ALA A 145 8.41 3.62 -6.53
N GLY A 146 7.22 3.30 -7.05
CA GLY A 146 6.50 4.11 -8.04
C GLY A 146 5.88 5.37 -7.47
N LEU A 147 6.00 5.59 -6.15
CA LEU A 147 5.39 6.69 -5.40
C LEU A 147 6.37 7.82 -5.02
N GLN A 148 7.52 7.92 -5.71
CA GLN A 148 8.48 9.00 -5.47
C GLN A 148 8.14 10.36 -6.12
N GLN A 149 6.93 10.58 -6.67
CA GLN A 149 6.61 11.86 -7.30
C GLN A 149 5.43 12.68 -6.73
N SER A 150 4.80 12.31 -5.61
CA SER A 150 3.67 13.14 -5.15
C SER A 150 3.38 13.26 -3.65
N SER A 151 4.11 12.62 -2.74
CA SER A 151 3.86 12.84 -1.31
C SER A 151 5.13 12.69 -0.49
N GLY A 152 5.73 13.83 -0.15
CA GLY A 152 6.77 13.90 0.88
C GLY A 152 6.16 13.61 2.24
N GLN A 153 6.46 12.45 2.81
CA GLN A 153 6.36 12.17 4.24
C GLN A 153 7.20 10.93 4.57
N GLY A 154 7.98 11.03 5.65
CA GLY A 154 9.27 10.38 5.85
C GLY A 154 9.27 8.89 6.16
N ASP A 155 8.12 8.28 6.47
CA ASP A 155 8.08 6.89 6.96
C ASP A 155 8.12 5.85 5.84
N ALA A 156 7.66 6.20 4.64
CA ALA A 156 7.72 5.35 3.45
C ALA A 156 9.13 5.30 2.82
N GLU A 157 9.95 6.35 3.04
CA GLU A 157 11.36 6.35 2.65
C GLU A 157 12.14 5.31 3.47
N GLU A 158 11.84 5.14 4.75
CA GLU A 158 12.59 4.23 5.62
C GLU A 158 12.39 2.76 5.23
N VAL A 159 11.15 2.32 5.00
CA VAL A 159 10.88 0.92 4.65
C VAL A 159 11.37 0.58 3.24
N ALA A 160 11.11 1.44 2.24
CA ALA A 160 11.64 1.24 0.90
C ALA A 160 13.17 1.28 0.89
N SER A 161 13.78 2.15 1.70
CA SER A 161 15.24 2.16 1.86
C SER A 161 15.75 0.89 2.54
N SER A 162 15.01 0.29 3.47
CA SER A 162 15.44 -0.93 4.18
C SER A 162 15.54 -2.15 3.26
N ALA A 163 14.53 -2.37 2.41
CA ALA A 163 14.52 -3.46 1.43
C ALA A 163 15.62 -3.27 0.37
N ILE A 164 15.79 -2.04 -0.14
CA ILE A 164 16.85 -1.71 -1.09
C ILE A 164 18.25 -1.90 -0.46
N LYS A 165 18.42 -1.52 0.81
CA LYS A 165 19.68 -1.73 1.57
C LYS A 165 20.00 -3.20 1.75
N GLN A 166 19.03 -4.05 2.06
CA GLN A 166 19.22 -5.49 2.17
C GLN A 166 19.63 -6.11 0.82
N GLN A 167 18.93 -5.77 -0.26
CA GLN A 167 19.27 -6.27 -1.59
C GLN A 167 20.64 -5.78 -2.06
N LEU A 168 20.97 -4.52 -1.78
CA LEU A 168 22.31 -3.95 -2.01
C LEU A 168 23.39 -4.73 -1.26
N GLN A 169 23.14 -5.11 0.00
CA GLN A 169 24.09 -5.89 0.79
C GLN A 169 24.28 -7.29 0.20
N LYS A 170 23.19 -7.97 -0.16
CA LYS A 170 23.23 -9.30 -0.79
C LYS A 170 24.03 -9.29 -2.11
N LEU A 171 23.75 -8.33 -2.99
CA LEU A 171 24.46 -8.18 -4.27
C LEU A 171 25.96 -7.95 -4.08
N ILE A 172 26.37 -7.29 -2.98
CA ILE A 172 27.77 -7.03 -2.66
C ILE A 172 28.44 -8.22 -1.97
N GLU A 173 27.71 -9.00 -1.19
CA GLU A 173 28.20 -10.25 -0.60
C GLU A 173 28.46 -11.32 -1.67
N GLU A 174 27.60 -11.37 -2.70
CA GLU A 174 27.69 -12.28 -3.84
C GLU A 174 28.60 -11.76 -4.98
N GLU A 175 29.21 -10.56 -4.82
CA GLU A 175 30.02 -9.96 -5.89
C GLU A 175 31.38 -10.64 -6.10
N ASP A 176 31.83 -10.66 -7.35
CA ASP A 176 33.21 -11.03 -7.67
C ASP A 176 34.18 -9.93 -7.18
N LYS A 177 35.00 -10.25 -6.17
CA LYS A 177 35.96 -9.32 -5.55
C LYS A 177 37.08 -8.89 -6.50
N SER A 178 37.33 -9.63 -7.58
CA SER A 178 38.27 -9.24 -8.63
C SER A 178 37.69 -8.14 -9.55
N LYS A 179 36.36 -8.08 -9.65
CA LYS A 179 35.60 -7.11 -10.46
C LYS A 179 34.32 -6.66 -9.74
N PRO A 180 34.46 -5.87 -8.66
CA PRO A 180 33.33 -5.47 -7.84
C PRO A 180 32.30 -4.65 -8.63
N LEU A 181 31.03 -4.80 -8.24
CA LEU A 181 29.91 -4.14 -8.92
C LEU A 181 29.97 -2.63 -8.72
N SER A 182 29.84 -1.88 -9.81
CA SER A 182 29.75 -0.42 -9.76
C SER A 182 28.35 0.01 -9.30
N ASP A 183 28.25 1.19 -8.69
CA ASP A 183 26.96 1.74 -8.29
C ASP A 183 25.97 1.84 -9.47
N GLN A 184 26.46 2.03 -10.71
CA GLN A 184 25.62 2.01 -11.90
C GLN A 184 25.15 0.59 -12.24
N LYS A 185 26.04 -0.41 -12.15
CA LYS A 185 25.68 -1.80 -12.46
C LYS A 185 24.67 -2.36 -11.46
N ILE A 186 24.74 -1.92 -10.20
CA ILE A 186 23.76 -2.26 -9.16
C ILE A 186 22.39 -1.64 -9.48
N VAL A 187 22.35 -0.40 -9.97
CA VAL A 187 21.09 0.21 -10.45
C VAL A 187 20.48 -0.61 -11.58
N ASP A 188 21.30 -1.04 -12.54
CA ASP A 188 20.81 -1.82 -13.68
C ASP A 188 20.24 -3.19 -13.23
N LEU A 189 20.93 -3.88 -12.29
CA LEU A 189 20.46 -5.15 -11.73
C LEU A 189 19.15 -4.99 -10.92
N LEU A 190 19.03 -3.92 -10.15
CA LEU A 190 17.79 -3.62 -9.41
C LEU A 190 16.66 -3.26 -10.38
N ALA A 191 16.96 -2.60 -11.50
CA ALA A 191 15.97 -2.29 -12.52
C ALA A 191 15.44 -3.56 -13.22
N GLU A 192 16.27 -4.60 -13.38
CA GLU A 192 15.85 -5.93 -13.85
C GLU A 192 14.86 -6.60 -12.87
N GLU A 193 14.96 -6.30 -11.57
CA GLU A 193 14.03 -6.74 -10.52
C GLU A 193 12.84 -5.77 -10.31
N ALA A 194 12.57 -4.89 -11.28
CA ALA A 194 11.53 -3.85 -11.23
C ALA A 194 11.71 -2.80 -10.11
N ILE A 195 12.91 -2.66 -9.54
CA ILE A 195 13.25 -1.66 -8.52
C ILE A 195 13.93 -0.47 -9.20
N GLN A 196 13.20 0.63 -9.37
CA GLN A 196 13.73 1.87 -9.93
C GLN A 196 14.41 2.72 -8.83
N VAL A 197 15.74 2.85 -8.92
CA VAL A 197 16.53 3.61 -7.95
C VAL A 197 17.63 4.40 -8.65
N SER A 198 17.88 5.63 -8.20
CA SER A 198 18.95 6.44 -8.79
C SER A 198 20.33 5.98 -8.33
N ARG A 199 21.34 6.13 -9.20
CA ARG A 199 22.76 5.91 -8.83
C ARG A 199 23.18 6.70 -7.59
N ARG A 200 22.65 7.92 -7.41
CA ARG A 200 22.91 8.77 -6.24
C ARG A 200 22.32 8.16 -4.96
N ALA A 201 21.15 7.54 -5.03
CA ALA A 201 20.53 6.85 -3.90
C ALA A 201 21.32 5.59 -3.51
N ILE A 202 21.78 4.79 -4.47
CA ILE A 202 22.67 3.65 -4.20
C ILE A 202 23.96 4.10 -3.51
N ALA A 203 24.59 5.18 -4.01
CA ALA A 203 25.79 5.73 -3.36
C ALA A 203 25.51 6.19 -1.92
N LYS A 204 24.36 6.81 -1.65
CA LYS A 204 23.93 7.22 -0.30
C LYS A 204 23.74 5.99 0.61
N TYR A 205 22.98 5.00 0.17
CA TYR A 205 22.73 3.78 0.96
C TYR A 205 24.00 2.97 1.22
N ARG A 206 24.91 2.91 0.24
CA ARG A 206 26.22 2.28 0.40
C ARG A 206 27.03 2.95 1.52
N LEU A 207 26.99 4.28 1.63
CA LEU A 207 27.66 5.02 2.71
C LEU A 207 26.99 4.76 4.06
N GLU A 208 25.67 4.73 4.11
CA GLU A 208 24.91 4.41 5.34
C GLU A 208 25.21 3.00 5.85
N LEU A 209 25.42 2.03 4.95
CA LEU A 209 25.82 0.66 5.28
C LEU A 209 27.34 0.49 5.51
N ASN A 210 28.10 1.59 5.50
CA ASN A 210 29.55 1.61 5.67
C ASN A 210 30.33 0.75 4.65
N ILE A 211 29.77 0.59 3.44
CA ILE A 211 30.37 -0.18 2.37
C ILE A 211 31.26 0.75 1.52
N PRO A 212 32.53 0.40 1.23
CA PRO A 212 33.41 1.25 0.43
C PRO A 212 33.06 1.20 -1.07
N SER A 213 33.55 2.16 -1.87
CA SER A 213 33.27 2.23 -3.31
C SER A 213 33.85 1.02 -4.05
N SER A 214 33.33 0.71 -5.24
CA SER A 214 33.79 -0.43 -6.04
C SER A 214 35.31 -0.43 -6.24
N SER A 215 35.93 0.74 -6.49
CA SER A 215 37.39 0.86 -6.62
C SER A 215 38.17 0.45 -5.37
N LYS A 216 37.59 0.62 -4.17
CA LYS A 216 38.19 0.25 -2.89
C LYS A 216 37.86 -1.18 -2.46
N ARG A 217 36.83 -1.81 -3.05
CA ARG A 217 36.46 -3.21 -2.80
C ARG A 217 37.24 -4.19 -3.67
N LYS A 218 37.83 -3.70 -4.76
CA LYS A 218 38.62 -4.51 -5.69
C LYS A 218 39.84 -5.07 -4.97
N ARG A 219 39.90 -6.40 -4.85
CA ARG A 219 41.08 -7.11 -4.38
C ARG A 219 41.86 -7.62 -5.59
N PHE A 220 43.14 -7.35 -5.60
CA PHE A 220 44.07 -8.06 -6.47
C PHE A 220 44.54 -9.26 -5.66
N ASP A 221 44.15 -10.46 -6.05
CA ASP A 221 44.77 -11.65 -5.49
C ASP A 221 46.25 -11.64 -5.90
N ALA A 222 47.13 -11.83 -4.92
CA ALA A 222 48.54 -12.12 -5.11
C ALA A 222 48.73 -13.64 -5.04
#